data_AF-A0A256XP53-F1
#
_entry.id   AF-A0A256XP53-F1
#
_cell.length_a   1.000
_cell.length_b   1.000
_cell.length_c   1.000
_cell.angle_alpha   90.00
_cell.angle_beta   90.00
_cell.angle_gamma   90.00
#
_symmetry.space_group_name_H-M   'P 1'
#
loop_
_entity.id
_entity.type
_entity.pdbx_description
1 polymer ?
#
loop_
_entity_poly.entity_id
_entity_poly.type
_entity_poly.pdbx_seq_one_letter_code
_entity_poly.pdbx_strand_id
1 'polypeptide(L)'
;MTGPGPGKIPLDAKVYLTSTFRRLRINCEVYLHLKGYSHARVTHLDIECPEVNNVFPPGTNAYGFLKVKGNYIEIIPFKRLIERENGIIVRKLIVESVELAEKIGYNTKSVVYIGGKVGGIFIGFKKEILEKLQDFYSRTYES
;
A
#
# COMPACT_ATOMS: atom_id res chain seq x y z
N MET A 1 -11.48 -3.81 -10.25
CA MET A 1 -11.32 -4.22 -8.84
C MET A 1 -11.36 -5.72 -8.81
N THR A 2 -10.42 -6.37 -8.14
CA THR A 2 -10.27 -7.83 -8.20
C THR A 2 -10.81 -8.54 -6.95
N GLY A 3 -11.34 -7.80 -5.97
CA GLY A 3 -12.01 -8.36 -4.79
C GLY A 3 -11.13 -9.31 -3.97
N PRO A 4 -11.68 -9.94 -2.93
CA PRO A 4 -11.02 -11.05 -2.25
C PRO A 4 -10.99 -12.27 -3.19
N GLY A 5 -9.80 -12.85 -3.37
CA GLY A 5 -9.57 -14.04 -4.17
C GLY A 5 -8.43 -14.87 -3.56
N PRO A 6 -8.20 -16.12 -4.04
CA PRO A 6 -7.16 -16.98 -3.49
C PRO A 6 -5.81 -16.24 -3.43
N GLY A 7 -5.18 -16.21 -2.24
CA GLY A 7 -3.90 -15.55 -1.98
C GLY A 7 -3.93 -14.03 -1.77
N LYS A 8 -5.12 -13.42 -1.66
CA LYS A 8 -5.29 -12.06 -1.15
C LYS A 8 -5.78 -12.10 0.29
N ILE A 9 -4.95 -11.60 1.19
CA ILE A 9 -5.23 -11.55 2.61
C ILE A 9 -5.74 -10.15 2.97
N PRO A 10 -7.00 -10.00 3.44
CA PRO A 10 -7.52 -8.71 3.86
C PRO A 10 -6.79 -8.23 5.12
N LEU A 11 -6.46 -6.94 5.16
CA LEU A 11 -5.85 -6.29 6.31
C LEU A 11 -6.82 -5.29 6.90
N ASP A 12 -6.97 -5.29 8.24
CA ASP A 12 -7.64 -4.19 8.92
C ASP A 12 -6.76 -2.95 8.84
N ALA A 13 -7.14 -2.04 7.94
CA ALA A 13 -6.36 -0.87 7.62
C ALA A 13 -7.22 0.35 7.31
N LYS A 14 -6.76 1.52 7.77
CA LYS A 14 -7.33 2.82 7.39
C LYS A 14 -6.34 3.56 6.51
N VAL A 15 -6.80 4.05 5.37
CA VAL A 15 -5.96 4.72 4.38
C VAL A 15 -6.24 6.21 4.37
N TYR A 16 -5.17 7.00 4.28
CA TYR A 16 -5.26 8.46 4.26
C TYR A 16 -4.31 9.08 3.23
N LEU A 17 -4.83 10.03 2.47
CA LEU A 17 -4.04 10.94 1.65
C LEU A 17 -3.72 12.18 2.47
N THR A 18 -2.46 12.61 2.47
CA THR A 18 -2.05 13.80 3.21
C THR A 18 -1.43 14.84 2.30
N SER A 19 -1.86 16.09 2.49
CA SER A 19 -1.23 17.29 1.95
C SER A 19 -0.46 18.01 3.05
N THR A 20 0.06 19.20 2.75
CA THR A 20 0.74 20.03 3.77
C THR A 20 -0.17 20.39 4.95
N PHE A 21 -1.47 20.60 4.70
CA PHE A 21 -2.39 21.17 5.69
C PHE A 21 -3.58 20.27 6.04
N ARG A 22 -3.76 19.15 5.35
CA ARG A 22 -4.93 18.27 5.53
C ARG A 22 -4.54 16.80 5.46
N ARG A 23 -5.27 15.97 6.21
CA ARG A 23 -5.28 14.51 6.12
C ARG A 23 -6.70 14.09 5.76
N LEU A 24 -6.87 13.51 4.58
CA LEU A 24 -8.14 13.01 4.08
C LEU A 24 -8.17 11.50 4.25
N ARG A 25 -9.15 10.98 4.99
CA ARG A 25 -9.42 9.54 5.05
C ARG A 25 -10.15 9.15 3.77
N ILE A 26 -9.68 8.10 3.11
CA ILE A 26 -10.32 7.51 1.93
C ILE A 26 -10.77 6.09 2.24
N ASN A 27 -11.91 5.69 1.70
CA ASN A 27 -12.50 4.39 1.99
C ASN A 27 -11.89 3.34 1.07
N CYS A 28 -10.90 2.62 1.57
CA CYS A 28 -10.13 1.68 0.77
C CYS A 28 -10.13 0.31 1.43
N GLU A 29 -10.16 -0.73 0.60
CA GLU A 29 -9.86 -2.09 1.02
C GLU A 29 -8.37 -2.36 0.80
N VAL A 30 -7.70 -2.93 1.81
CA VAL A 30 -6.27 -3.19 1.76
C VAL A 30 -6.03 -4.68 1.85
N TYR A 31 -5.23 -5.20 0.92
CA TYR A 31 -4.95 -6.62 0.81
C TYR A 31 -3.45 -6.86 0.70
N LEU A 32 -2.93 -7.88 1.39
CA LEU A 32 -1.63 -8.44 1.04
C LEU A 32 -1.85 -9.50 -0.04
N HIS A 33 -1.29 -9.26 -1.22
CA HIS A 33 -1.38 -10.18 -2.34
C HIS A 33 -0.12 -11.03 -2.40
N LEU A 34 -0.23 -12.33 -2.15
CA LEU A 34 0.90 -13.24 -2.10
C LEU A 34 1.37 -13.67 -3.49
N LYS A 35 2.70 -13.81 -3.64
CA LYS A 35 3.34 -14.37 -4.83
C LYS A 35 2.79 -15.78 -5.13
N GLY A 36 2.62 -16.08 -6.41
CA GLY A 36 2.17 -17.41 -6.88
C GLY A 36 0.66 -17.55 -6.97
N TYR A 37 -0.09 -16.66 -6.32
CA TYR A 37 -1.53 -16.61 -6.41
C TYR A 37 -1.98 -15.56 -7.42
N SER A 38 -3.08 -15.81 -8.14
CA SER A 38 -3.68 -14.89 -9.12
C SER A 38 -2.65 -14.26 -10.11
N HIS A 39 -1.66 -15.04 -10.54
CA HIS A 39 -0.53 -14.63 -11.40
C HIS A 39 0.41 -13.56 -10.81
N ALA A 40 0.35 -13.28 -9.50
CA ALA A 40 1.27 -12.36 -8.84
C ALA A 40 2.71 -12.92 -8.87
N ARG A 41 3.59 -12.24 -9.62
CA ARG A 41 5.02 -12.61 -9.71
C ARG A 41 5.79 -12.29 -8.43
N VAL A 42 5.31 -11.32 -7.66
CA VAL A 42 5.88 -10.86 -6.39
C VAL A 42 4.76 -10.53 -5.40
N THR A 43 5.02 -10.74 -4.10
CA THR A 43 4.09 -10.28 -3.06
C THR A 43 4.07 -8.76 -3.04
N HIS A 44 2.88 -8.17 -2.90
CA HIS A 44 2.69 -6.72 -2.83
C HIS A 44 1.46 -6.37 -1.99
N LEU A 45 1.40 -5.12 -1.52
CA LEU A 45 0.24 -4.58 -0.83
C LEU A 45 -0.69 -3.93 -1.84
N ASP A 46 -1.88 -4.47 -2.01
CA ASP A 46 -2.95 -3.88 -2.80
C ASP A 46 -3.76 -2.90 -1.95
N ILE A 47 -4.03 -1.71 -2.49
CA ILE A 47 -4.94 -0.72 -1.92
C ILE A 47 -5.99 -0.43 -2.96
N GLU A 48 -7.18 -1.02 -2.80
CA GLU A 48 -8.31 -0.90 -3.73
C GLU A 48 -9.21 0.26 -3.28
N CYS A 49 -9.18 1.34 -4.07
CA CYS A 49 -9.76 2.64 -3.75
C CYS A 49 -9.84 3.49 -5.03
N PRO A 50 -11.00 3.59 -5.70
CA PRO A 50 -11.12 4.39 -6.93
C PRO A 50 -10.64 5.83 -6.77
N GLU A 51 -10.84 6.45 -5.61
CA GLU A 51 -10.44 7.82 -5.30
C GLU A 51 -8.93 8.01 -5.37
N VAL A 52 -8.13 6.97 -5.08
CA VAL A 52 -6.67 7.07 -5.18
C VAL A 52 -6.21 7.22 -6.63
N ASN A 53 -7.02 6.84 -7.63
CA ASN A 53 -6.67 7.02 -9.03
C ASN A 53 -6.68 8.49 -9.48
N ASN A 54 -7.33 9.39 -8.74
CA ASN A 54 -7.22 10.84 -8.96
C ASN A 54 -5.81 11.36 -8.68
N VAL A 55 -5.02 10.61 -7.90
CA VAL A 55 -3.64 10.92 -7.52
C VAL A 55 -2.64 10.02 -8.25
N PHE A 56 -2.98 8.73 -8.41
CA PHE A 56 -2.21 7.71 -9.11
C PHE A 56 -3.06 7.04 -10.19
N PRO A 57 -3.15 7.63 -11.39
CA PRO A 57 -3.92 7.06 -12.48
C PRO A 57 -3.41 5.66 -12.87
N PRO A 58 -4.29 4.79 -13.40
CA PRO A 58 -3.90 3.49 -13.92
C PRO A 58 -2.77 3.60 -14.95
N GLY A 59 -1.81 2.67 -14.90
CA GLY A 59 -0.66 2.66 -15.81
C GLY A 59 0.47 3.63 -15.42
N THR A 60 0.28 4.45 -14.38
CA THR A 60 1.36 5.26 -13.82
C THR A 60 2.15 4.49 -12.77
N ASN A 61 3.40 4.89 -12.55
CA ASN A 61 4.22 4.35 -11.48
C ASN A 61 5.08 5.43 -10.80
N ALA A 62 5.55 5.12 -9.60
CA ALA A 62 6.49 5.94 -8.86
C ALA A 62 7.35 5.07 -7.93
N TYR A 63 8.45 5.64 -7.47
CA TYR A 63 9.14 5.15 -6.29
C TYR A 63 8.89 6.10 -5.11
N GLY A 64 9.01 5.58 -3.91
CA GLY A 64 8.85 6.36 -2.69
C GLY A 64 9.59 5.75 -1.51
N PHE A 65 9.66 6.50 -0.41
CA PHE A 65 10.11 5.98 0.87
C PHE A 65 8.95 5.32 1.61
N LEU A 66 9.21 4.16 2.18
CA LEU A 66 8.43 3.57 3.26
C LEU A 66 9.04 3.96 4.59
N LYS A 67 8.21 4.38 5.54
CA LYS A 67 8.60 4.57 6.95
C LYS A 67 7.54 3.96 7.86
N VAL A 68 7.95 3.11 8.80
CA VAL A 68 7.05 2.59 9.83
C VAL A 68 7.09 3.52 11.05
N LYS A 69 5.93 3.96 11.53
CA LYS A 69 5.76 4.89 12.66
C LYS A 69 4.64 4.40 13.57
N GLY A 70 4.99 3.83 14.72
CA GLY A 70 4.00 3.23 15.62
C GLY A 70 3.15 2.21 14.86
N ASN A 71 1.84 2.47 14.80
CA ASN A 71 0.84 1.56 14.23
C ASN A 71 0.48 1.85 12.77
N TYR A 72 1.29 2.64 12.05
CA TYR A 72 1.05 2.96 10.65
C TYR A 72 2.33 3.00 9.83
N ILE A 73 2.15 2.87 8.51
CA ILE A 73 3.20 3.08 7.53
C ILE A 73 2.94 4.35 6.73
N GLU A 74 4.02 5.08 6.46
CA GLU A 74 4.03 6.24 5.55
C GLU A 74 4.69 5.84 4.25
N ILE A 75 4.01 6.12 3.14
CA ILE A 75 4.54 5.99 1.79
C ILE A 75 4.68 7.40 1.23
N ILE A 76 5.92 7.81 1.00
CA ILE A 76 6.30 9.16 0.58
C ILE A 76 6.87 9.09 -0.84
N PRO A 77 6.07 9.38 -1.88
CA PRO A 77 6.51 9.35 -3.27
C PRO A 77 7.64 10.35 -3.52
N PHE A 78 8.65 9.97 -4.32
CA PHE A 78 9.76 10.87 -4.67
C PHE A 78 9.34 11.99 -5.60
N LYS A 79 8.37 11.70 -6.47
CA LYS A 79 7.76 12.69 -7.36
C LYS A 79 6.60 13.38 -6.66
N ARG A 80 6.39 14.65 -7.00
CA ARG A 80 5.20 15.40 -6.56
C ARG A 80 3.96 14.78 -7.19
N LEU A 81 2.93 14.58 -6.38
CA LEU A 81 1.63 14.10 -6.84
C LEU A 81 0.60 15.20 -6.64
N ILE A 82 -0.23 15.39 -7.65
CA ILE A 82 -1.28 16.39 -7.66
C ILE A 82 -2.57 15.63 -7.94
N GLU A 83 -3.52 15.73 -7.02
CA GLU A 83 -4.88 15.26 -7.21
C GLU A 83 -5.52 16.06 -8.35
N ARG A 84 -6.06 15.36 -9.35
CA ARG A 84 -6.56 15.99 -10.58
C ARG A 84 -7.82 16.81 -10.42
N GLU A 85 -8.66 16.48 -9.43
CA GLU A 85 -9.98 17.10 -9.26
C GLU A 85 -9.89 18.49 -8.59
N ASN A 86 -9.20 18.58 -7.45
CA ASN A 86 -9.12 19.82 -6.67
C ASN A 86 -7.74 20.49 -6.73
N GLY A 87 -6.79 19.93 -7.48
CA GLY A 87 -5.42 20.43 -7.57
C GLY A 87 -4.60 20.26 -6.28
N ILE A 88 -5.04 19.40 -5.35
CA ILE A 88 -4.39 19.23 -4.06
C ILE A 88 -3.07 18.47 -4.21
N ILE A 89 -1.99 19.03 -3.67
CA ILE A 89 -0.69 18.34 -3.64
C ILE A 89 -0.72 17.26 -2.55
N VAL A 90 -0.60 16.01 -2.97
CA VAL A 90 -0.46 14.85 -2.07
C VAL A 90 1.02 14.61 -1.81
N ARG A 91 1.40 14.65 -0.53
CA ARG A 91 2.80 14.48 -0.09
C ARG A 91 3.11 13.05 0.33
N LYS A 92 2.16 12.37 0.97
CA LYS A 92 2.32 10.98 1.41
C LYS A 92 0.96 10.30 1.56
N LEU A 93 0.99 8.98 1.42
CA LEU A 93 -0.09 8.07 1.76
C LEU A 93 0.23 7.46 3.13
N ILE A 94 -0.77 7.40 4.01
CA ILE A 94 -0.67 6.72 5.30
C ILE A 94 -1.57 5.50 5.26
N VAL A 95 -1.04 4.34 5.61
CA VAL A 95 -1.81 3.12 5.84
C VAL A 95 -1.66 2.77 7.31
N GLU A 96 -2.73 2.95 8.07
CA GLU A 96 -2.79 2.68 9.50
C GLU A 96 -3.31 1.27 9.71
N SER A 97 -2.42 0.38 10.14
CA SER A 97 -2.70 -1.03 10.41
C SER A 97 -1.63 -1.52 11.38
N VAL A 98 -2.05 -1.89 12.60
CA VAL A 98 -1.16 -2.35 13.68
C VAL A 98 -0.40 -3.59 13.21
N GLU A 99 -1.13 -4.55 12.66
CA GLU A 99 -0.60 -5.80 12.15
C GLU A 99 0.48 -5.55 11.08
N LEU A 100 0.16 -4.76 10.04
CA LEU A 100 1.12 -4.47 8.97
C LEU A 100 2.38 -3.77 9.50
N ALA A 101 2.22 -2.77 10.38
CA ALA A 101 3.33 -2.03 10.94
C ALA A 101 4.26 -2.92 11.79
N GLU A 102 3.68 -3.78 12.63
CA GLU A 102 4.40 -4.77 13.42
C GLU A 102 5.19 -5.75 12.57
N LYS A 103 4.58 -6.32 11.52
CA LYS A 103 5.25 -7.32 10.67
C LYS A 103 6.38 -6.76 9.83
N ILE A 104 6.26 -5.52 9.35
CA ILE A 104 7.38 -4.87 8.66
C ILE A 104 8.50 -4.55 9.68
N GLY A 105 8.12 -4.15 10.89
CA GLY A 105 8.99 -3.84 12.01
C GLY A 105 9.07 -2.33 12.24
N TYR A 106 8.92 -1.92 13.50
CA TYR A 106 8.99 -0.51 13.90
C TYR A 106 10.32 0.15 13.51
N ASN A 107 10.27 1.45 13.21
CA ASN A 107 11.42 2.25 12.75
C ASN A 107 12.04 1.80 11.41
N THR A 108 11.46 0.82 10.71
CA THR A 108 11.91 0.41 9.38
C THR A 108 11.78 1.57 8.39
N LYS A 109 12.85 1.80 7.62
CA LYS A 109 12.87 2.69 6.46
C LYS A 109 13.31 1.90 5.24
N SER A 110 12.58 2.03 4.14
CA SER A 110 12.94 1.35 2.89
C SER A 110 12.45 2.14 1.68
N VAL A 111 12.74 1.64 0.49
CA VAL A 111 12.20 2.14 -0.77
C VAL A 111 11.09 1.20 -1.23
N VAL A 112 10.01 1.77 -1.76
CA VAL A 112 8.89 1.03 -2.32
C VAL A 112 8.63 1.45 -3.76
N TYR A 113 8.10 0.52 -4.53
CA TYR A 113 7.50 0.77 -5.83
C TYR A 113 6.00 1.00 -5.65
N ILE A 114 5.44 1.97 -6.37
CA ILE A 114 4.02 2.31 -6.34
C ILE A 114 3.51 2.20 -7.77
N GLY A 115 2.56 1.29 -8.02
CA GLY A 115 1.94 1.11 -9.32
C GLY A 115 0.46 1.46 -9.30
N GLY A 116 0.02 2.30 -10.24
CA GLY A 116 -1.39 2.62 -10.45
C GLY A 116 -2.12 1.51 -11.20
N LYS A 117 -3.23 1.04 -10.65
CA LYS A 117 -4.13 0.05 -11.28
C LYS A 117 -5.55 0.60 -11.35
N VAL A 118 -6.40 -0.01 -12.18
CA VAL A 118 -7.81 0.39 -12.25
C VAL A 118 -8.49 0.11 -10.91
N GLY A 119 -8.99 1.17 -10.28
CA GLY A 119 -9.66 1.12 -8.98
C GLY A 119 -8.70 1.04 -7.79
N GLY A 120 -7.43 1.42 -7.93
CA GLY A 120 -6.49 1.42 -6.80
C GLY A 120 -5.02 1.58 -7.14
N ILE A 121 -4.16 1.21 -6.19
CA ILE A 121 -2.71 1.11 -6.37
C ILE A 121 -2.21 -0.20 -5.78
N PHE A 122 -0.98 -0.58 -6.14
CA PHE A 122 -0.23 -1.61 -5.43
C PHE A 122 1.14 -1.08 -5.00
N ILE A 123 1.62 -1.58 -3.86
CA ILE A 123 2.90 -1.22 -3.26
C ILE A 123 3.81 -2.45 -3.27
N GLY A 124 4.88 -2.37 -4.06
CA GLY A 124 5.95 -3.36 -4.07
C GLY A 124 7.01 -3.01 -3.02
N PHE A 125 7.40 -4.01 -2.22
CA PHE A 125 8.46 -3.85 -1.22
C PHE A 125 9.78 -4.49 -1.68
N LYS A 126 10.88 -4.12 -1.02
CA LYS A 126 12.15 -4.85 -1.15
C LYS A 126 12.03 -6.26 -0.56
N LYS A 127 12.86 -7.18 -1.08
CA LYS A 127 12.89 -8.59 -0.73
C LYS A 127 12.88 -8.86 0.80
N GLU A 128 13.69 -8.13 1.56
CA GLU A 128 13.77 -8.26 3.03
C GLU A 128 12.42 -8.03 3.75
N ILE A 129 11.60 -7.10 3.25
CA ILE A 129 10.26 -6.84 3.81
C ILE A 129 9.28 -7.91 3.30
N LEU A 130 9.41 -8.32 2.04
CA LEU A 130 8.56 -9.34 1.46
C LEU A 130 8.70 -10.68 2.19
N GLU A 131 9.91 -11.08 2.53
CA GLU A 131 10.18 -12.33 3.26
C GLU A 131 9.51 -12.31 4.65
N LYS A 132 9.62 -11.20 5.39
CA LYS A 132 8.93 -11.03 6.68
C LYS A 132 7.40 -11.14 6.56
N LEU A 133 6.82 -10.52 5.53
CA LEU A 133 5.38 -10.60 5.29
C LEU A 133 4.98 -12.00 4.85
N GLN A 134 5.69 -12.61 3.90
CA GLN A 134 5.39 -13.96 3.41
C GLN A 134 5.44 -15.00 4.52
N ASP A 135 6.50 -15.01 5.33
CA ASP A 135 6.68 -15.99 6.41
C ASP A 135 5.57 -15.94 7.46
N PHE A 136 5.04 -14.75 7.74
CA PHE A 136 3.98 -14.60 8.72
C PHE A 136 2.63 -15.09 8.19
N TYR A 137 2.31 -14.69 6.95
CA TYR A 137 1.00 -14.91 6.37
C TYR A 137 0.84 -16.31 5.74
N SER A 138 1.92 -16.96 5.28
CA SER A 138 1.86 -18.37 4.86
C SER A 138 1.49 -19.29 6.03
N ARG A 139 2.14 -19.10 7.19
CA ARG A 139 1.88 -19.90 8.40
C ARG A 139 0.46 -19.77 8.92
N THR A 140 -0.15 -18.59 8.76
CA THR A 140 -1.47 -18.28 9.31
C THR A 140 -2.61 -18.78 8.42
N TYR A 141 -2.37 -18.95 7.11
CA TYR A 141 -3.41 -19.32 6.12
C TYR A 141 -3.26 -20.73 5.53
N GLU A 142 -2.19 -21.46 5.87
CA GLU A 142 -2.02 -22.90 5.60
C GLU A 142 -2.38 -23.78 6.82
N SER A 143 -2.89 -23.19 7.91
CA SER A 143 -3.40 -23.88 9.12
C SER A 143 -4.92 -23.85 9.17
#